data_AF-A0A239M9P7-F1
#
_entry.id   AF-A0A239M9P7-F1
#
_cell.length_a   1.000
_cell.length_b   1.000
_cell.length_c   1.000
_cell.angle_alpha   90.00
_cell.angle_beta   90.00
_cell.angle_gamma   90.00
#
_symmetry.space_group_name_H-M   'P 1'
#
loop_
_entity.id
_entity.type
_entity.pdbx_description
1 polymer ?
#
loop_
_entity_poly.entity_id
_entity_poly.type
_entity_poly.pdbx_seq_one_letter_code
_entity_poly.pdbx_strand_id
1 'polypeptide(L)'
;MTRPYRGRAMCAAVVLSATALAASACSDNESTPAEKASKAASAASSLVSEGAEAVASATAAAQSQLAKIKNGVNAKDDVRLDPVTVEGGKATTTVTATNSGDKQATYTVEVTFRDTSGNLLDAAVVNVADVAPQKSGEATVRSNRDLTGTVKAQVERALRH
;
A
#
# COMPACT_ATOMS: atom_id res chain seq x y z
N MET A 1 29.03 0.66 -38.16
CA MET A 1 29.62 -0.61 -38.63
C MET A 1 29.90 -1.52 -37.43
N THR A 2 29.36 -2.72 -37.50
CA THR A 2 29.60 -3.96 -36.74
C THR A 2 30.89 -4.07 -35.92
N ARG A 3 30.78 -4.61 -34.69
CA ARG A 3 31.45 -5.88 -34.34
C ARG A 3 30.79 -6.60 -33.14
N PRO A 4 30.75 -7.95 -33.17
CA PRO A 4 29.99 -8.80 -32.26
C PRO A 4 30.84 -9.36 -31.11
N TYR A 5 30.21 -9.81 -30.03
CA TYR A 5 30.78 -10.81 -29.12
C TYR A 5 29.77 -11.93 -28.86
N ARG A 6 30.27 -13.16 -29.02
CA ARG A 6 29.57 -14.45 -28.94
C ARG A 6 29.78 -15.08 -27.56
N GLY A 7 28.80 -15.86 -27.12
CA GLY A 7 28.92 -16.92 -26.09
C GLY A 7 28.19 -16.57 -24.79
N ARG A 8 27.39 -17.43 -24.14
CA ARG A 8 27.04 -18.87 -24.21
C ARG A 8 25.64 -18.98 -23.57
N ALA A 9 24.64 -19.60 -24.22
CA ALA A 9 24.20 -20.99 -24.03
C ALA A 9 23.74 -21.37 -22.60
N MET A 10 22.43 -21.58 -22.42
CA MET A 10 21.74 -22.75 -21.83
C MET A 10 20.29 -22.35 -21.46
N CYS A 11 19.27 -22.84 -22.17
CA CYS A 11 18.35 -23.92 -21.75
C CYS A 11 17.60 -23.58 -20.45
N ALA A 12 16.27 -23.50 -20.38
CA ALA A 12 15.29 -24.43 -20.94
C ALA A 12 13.90 -23.79 -21.04
N ALA A 13 13.17 -24.16 -22.10
CA ALA A 13 11.72 -24.01 -22.19
C ALA A 13 11.05 -25.23 -21.55
N VAL A 14 10.04 -25.01 -20.70
CA VAL A 14 8.95 -25.96 -20.51
C VAL A 14 7.66 -25.16 -20.36
N VAL A 15 6.89 -25.15 -21.45
CA VAL A 15 5.45 -24.90 -21.46
C VAL A 15 4.79 -26.25 -21.19
N LEU A 16 3.80 -26.33 -20.28
CA LEU A 16 2.70 -27.29 -20.37
C LEU A 16 1.56 -26.96 -19.39
N SER A 17 0.49 -26.45 -20.01
CA SER A 17 -0.90 -26.37 -19.60
C SER A 17 -1.51 -27.69 -19.10
N ALA A 18 -2.45 -27.65 -18.15
CA ALA A 18 -3.75 -28.35 -18.21
C ALA A 18 -4.64 -28.07 -16.98
N THR A 19 -5.84 -27.57 -17.25
CA THR A 19 -7.02 -27.53 -16.38
C THR A 19 -7.57 -28.93 -16.13
N ALA A 20 -7.98 -29.24 -14.89
CA ALA A 20 -8.84 -30.38 -14.58
C ALA A 20 -9.75 -30.06 -13.39
N LEU A 21 -11.02 -29.77 -13.69
CA LEU A 21 -12.14 -29.76 -12.74
C LEU A 21 -12.75 -31.17 -12.73
N ALA A 22 -12.72 -31.85 -11.58
CA ALA A 22 -13.42 -33.10 -11.38
C ALA A 22 -14.34 -32.99 -10.16
N ALA A 23 -15.65 -33.01 -10.43
CA ALA A 23 -16.71 -33.17 -9.43
C ALA A 23 -17.34 -34.57 -9.60
N SER A 24 -17.40 -35.35 -8.53
CA SER A 24 -18.26 -36.55 -8.32
C SER A 24 -18.19 -36.86 -6.81
N ALA A 25 -19.25 -36.73 -6.00
CA ALA A 25 -20.51 -37.48 -5.89
C ALA A 25 -20.40 -38.74 -4.98
N CYS A 26 -21.00 -38.63 -3.77
CA CYS A 26 -21.66 -39.59 -2.85
C CYS A 26 -20.97 -40.95 -2.49
N SER A 27 -20.96 -41.52 -1.26
CA SER A 27 -21.82 -41.40 -0.07
C SER A 27 -21.13 -41.92 1.23
N ASP A 28 -21.53 -41.32 2.37
CA ASP A 28 -21.64 -41.80 3.76
C ASP A 28 -20.49 -42.53 4.50
N ASN A 29 -19.78 -41.80 5.38
CA ASN A 29 -19.48 -42.21 6.77
C ASN A 29 -18.96 -40.99 7.59
N GLU A 30 -19.55 -40.78 8.76
CA GLU A 30 -19.38 -39.73 9.78
C GLU A 30 -18.09 -38.88 9.83
N SER A 31 -18.29 -37.55 10.01
CA SER A 31 -17.45 -36.55 10.73
C SER A 31 -16.90 -35.38 9.91
N THR A 32 -17.41 -34.18 10.27
CA THR A 32 -16.83 -32.81 10.17
C THR A 32 -16.53 -32.14 8.79
N PRO A 33 -17.23 -31.03 8.43
CA PRO A 33 -17.04 -30.31 7.16
C PRO A 33 -15.90 -29.26 7.17
N ALA A 34 -14.78 -29.51 7.85
CA ALA A 34 -13.72 -28.49 8.05
C ALA A 34 -12.47 -28.64 7.15
N GLU A 35 -12.31 -29.74 6.40
CA GLU A 35 -11.01 -30.09 5.78
C GLU A 35 -10.95 -29.97 4.24
N LYS A 36 -12.02 -29.54 3.57
CA LYS A 36 -12.06 -29.47 2.08
C LYS A 36 -12.07 -28.04 1.51
N ALA A 37 -11.84 -27.02 2.33
CA ALA A 37 -11.65 -25.63 1.86
C ALA A 37 -10.17 -25.27 1.59
N SER A 38 -9.22 -26.10 2.04
CA SER A 38 -7.79 -25.73 2.08
C SER A 38 -6.97 -26.02 0.81
N LYS A 39 -7.57 -26.47 -0.30
CA LYS A 39 -6.81 -26.77 -1.54
C LYS A 39 -7.13 -25.89 -2.75
N ALA A 40 -8.11 -24.99 -2.67
CA ALA A 40 -8.34 -23.96 -3.69
C ALA A 40 -7.68 -22.61 -3.33
N ALA A 41 -7.24 -22.42 -2.08
CA ALA A 41 -6.61 -21.17 -1.62
C ALA A 41 -5.13 -21.04 -2.02
N SER A 42 -4.43 -22.15 -2.25
CA SER A 42 -2.96 -22.14 -2.46
C SER A 42 -2.50 -21.61 -3.82
N ALA A 43 -3.37 -21.51 -4.82
CA ALA A 43 -3.03 -20.92 -6.12
C ALA A 43 -3.26 -19.40 -6.18
N ALA A 44 -4.12 -18.85 -5.32
CA ALA A 44 -4.31 -17.40 -5.17
C ALA A 44 -3.24 -16.76 -4.26
N SER A 45 -2.60 -17.55 -3.38
CA SER A 45 -1.60 -17.05 -2.44
C SER A 45 -0.26 -16.70 -3.10
N SER A 46 0.15 -17.35 -4.18
CA SER A 46 1.48 -17.09 -4.76
C SER A 46 1.58 -15.77 -5.53
N LEU A 47 0.46 -15.17 -5.94
CA LEU A 47 0.43 -13.83 -6.53
C LEU A 47 0.29 -12.73 -5.47
N VAL A 48 -0.09 -13.07 -4.24
CA VAL A 48 -0.20 -12.12 -3.11
C VAL A 48 1.14 -11.96 -2.37
N SER A 49 2.00 -12.99 -2.35
CA SER A 49 3.22 -12.98 -1.53
C SER A 49 4.24 -11.92 -1.96
N GLU A 50 4.61 -11.86 -3.24
CA GLU A 50 5.68 -10.94 -3.68
C GLU A 50 5.29 -9.44 -3.58
N GLY A 51 3.99 -9.13 -3.63
CA GLY A 51 3.45 -7.79 -3.38
C GLY A 51 3.19 -7.50 -1.90
N ALA A 52 2.69 -8.48 -1.14
CA ALA A 52 2.35 -8.31 0.27
C ALA A 52 3.57 -8.14 1.18
N GLU A 53 4.71 -8.76 0.85
CA GLU A 53 5.91 -8.66 1.69
C GLU A 53 6.56 -7.26 1.61
N ALA A 54 6.56 -6.64 0.43
CA ALA A 54 6.99 -5.25 0.24
C ALA A 54 6.01 -4.25 0.88
N VAL A 55 4.70 -4.53 0.79
CA VAL A 55 3.65 -3.71 1.44
C VAL A 55 3.71 -3.83 2.96
N ALA A 56 3.87 -5.05 3.50
CA ALA A 56 3.94 -5.29 4.93
C ALA A 56 5.17 -4.62 5.56
N SER A 57 6.31 -4.63 4.87
CA SER A 57 7.52 -3.96 5.33
C SER A 57 7.42 -2.43 5.26
N ALA A 58 6.82 -1.87 4.19
CA ALA A 58 6.57 -0.43 4.07
C ALA A 58 5.58 0.07 5.15
N THR A 59 4.47 -0.65 5.34
CA THR A 59 3.50 -0.38 6.40
C THR A 59 4.17 -0.54 7.77
N ALA A 60 4.97 -1.57 8.02
CA ALA A 60 5.66 -1.76 9.31
C ALA A 60 6.62 -0.60 9.65
N ALA A 61 7.33 -0.05 8.66
CA ALA A 61 8.18 1.11 8.87
C ALA A 61 7.37 2.36 9.25
N ALA A 62 6.24 2.59 8.58
CA ALA A 62 5.34 3.69 8.92
C ALA A 62 4.66 3.49 10.29
N GLN A 63 4.20 2.27 10.59
CA GLN A 63 3.65 1.91 11.90
C GLN A 63 4.67 2.14 13.02
N SER A 64 5.95 1.84 12.79
CA SER A 64 7.03 2.08 13.76
C SER A 64 7.30 3.56 13.99
N GLN A 65 7.11 4.42 12.97
CA GLN A 65 7.20 5.87 13.13
C GLN A 65 6.04 6.41 13.95
N LEU A 66 4.82 5.95 13.67
CA LEU A 66 3.62 6.35 14.39
C LEU A 66 3.59 5.82 15.84
N ALA A 67 4.15 4.64 16.09
CA ALA A 67 4.26 4.08 17.44
C ALA A 67 5.22 4.87 18.36
N LYS A 68 6.10 5.71 17.80
CA LYS A 68 6.96 6.61 18.60
C LYS A 68 6.19 7.80 19.17
N ILE A 69 5.01 8.11 18.62
CA ILE A 69 4.16 9.20 19.09
C ILE A 69 3.41 8.72 20.35
N LYS A 70 3.89 9.15 21.52
CA LYS A 70 3.20 8.90 22.79
C LYS A 70 1.99 9.82 22.91
N ASN A 71 0.84 9.27 23.28
CA ASN A 71 -0.45 10.00 23.44
C ASN A 71 -1.01 10.62 22.15
N GLY A 72 -0.60 10.15 20.97
CA GLY A 72 -1.17 10.61 19.71
C GLY A 72 -2.65 10.23 19.60
N VAL A 73 -3.50 11.20 19.29
CA VAL A 73 -4.93 10.97 19.01
C VAL A 73 -5.09 10.63 17.55
N ASN A 74 -5.88 9.60 17.23
CA ASN A 74 -6.24 9.30 15.84
C ASN A 74 -6.99 10.49 15.25
N ALA A 75 -6.43 11.08 14.20
CA ALA A 75 -6.92 12.32 13.59
C ALA A 75 -7.19 12.15 12.09
N LYS A 76 -7.48 10.92 11.64
CA LYS A 76 -7.74 10.62 10.23
C LYS A 76 -8.91 11.44 9.67
N ASP A 77 -9.95 11.64 10.47
CA ASP A 77 -11.13 12.40 10.08
C ASP A 77 -10.89 13.92 10.00
N ASP A 78 -9.81 14.41 10.60
CA ASP A 78 -9.38 15.81 10.56
C ASP A 78 -8.49 16.13 9.35
N VAL A 79 -8.07 15.12 8.59
CA VAL A 79 -7.15 15.25 7.46
C VAL A 79 -7.87 15.11 6.12
N ARG A 80 -7.49 15.94 5.16
CA ARG A 80 -7.96 15.90 3.77
C ARG A 80 -6.76 15.90 2.83
N LEU A 81 -6.94 15.25 1.67
CA LEU A 81 -5.96 15.21 0.60
C LEU A 81 -6.55 15.87 -0.63
N ASP A 82 -5.74 16.68 -1.29
CA ASP A 82 -6.05 17.20 -2.60
C ASP A 82 -5.84 16.16 -3.71
N PRO A 83 -6.36 16.39 -4.93
CA PRO A 83 -6.05 15.57 -6.08
C PRO A 83 -4.54 15.39 -6.28
N VAL A 84 -4.14 14.18 -6.71
CA VAL A 84 -2.74 13.88 -6.99
C VAL A 84 -2.34 14.47 -8.33
N THR A 85 -1.20 15.16 -8.33
CA THR A 85 -0.52 15.64 -9.53
C THR A 85 0.73 14.80 -9.75
N VAL A 86 0.94 14.30 -10.97
CA VAL A 86 2.14 13.51 -11.33
C VAL A 86 2.95 14.30 -12.36
N GLU A 87 4.11 14.81 -11.94
CA GLU A 87 4.98 15.63 -12.77
C GLU A 87 6.40 15.06 -12.75
N GLY A 88 6.97 14.78 -13.92
CA GLY A 88 8.31 14.20 -14.04
C GLY A 88 8.47 12.86 -13.33
N GLY A 89 7.40 12.04 -13.31
CA GLY A 89 7.35 10.76 -12.61
C GLY A 89 7.06 10.86 -11.12
N LYS A 90 6.94 12.06 -10.53
CA LYS A 90 6.73 12.19 -9.08
C LYS A 90 5.31 12.59 -8.75
N ALA A 91 4.63 11.75 -7.98
CA ALA A 91 3.30 12.03 -7.48
C ALA A 91 3.38 12.99 -6.29
N THR A 92 2.51 14.00 -6.29
CA THR A 92 2.46 15.04 -5.25
C THR A 92 1.00 15.32 -4.90
N THR A 93 0.71 15.52 -3.62
CA THR A 93 -0.60 15.99 -3.14
C THR A 93 -0.41 16.88 -1.91
N THR A 94 -1.35 17.78 -1.68
CA THR A 94 -1.40 18.61 -0.49
C THR A 94 -2.20 17.89 0.59
N VAL A 95 -1.64 17.83 1.78
CA VAL A 95 -2.27 17.34 3.00
C VAL A 95 -2.75 18.54 3.80
N THR A 96 -4.06 18.64 4.02
CA THR A 96 -4.66 19.63 4.90
C THR A 96 -5.08 18.96 6.20
N ALA A 97 -4.60 19.44 7.33
CA ALA A 97 -5.03 18.98 8.66
C ALA A 97 -5.78 20.10 9.39
N THR A 98 -6.95 19.79 9.93
CA THR A 98 -7.79 20.75 10.67
C THR A 98 -7.73 20.49 12.17
N ASN A 99 -7.28 21.48 12.93
CA ASN A 99 -7.20 21.37 14.38
C ASN A 99 -8.50 21.77 15.07
N SER A 100 -9.31 20.76 15.36
CA SER A 100 -10.55 20.87 16.14
C SER A 100 -10.33 21.07 17.65
N GLY A 101 -9.09 21.04 18.15
CA GLY A 101 -8.76 21.26 19.56
C GLY A 101 -8.56 22.72 19.95
N ASP A 102 -8.35 22.94 21.24
CA ASP A 102 -8.17 24.27 21.86
C ASP A 102 -6.70 24.67 22.04
N LYS A 103 -5.77 23.82 21.63
CA LYS A 103 -4.32 24.05 21.70
C LYS A 103 -3.68 23.86 20.33
N GLN A 104 -2.53 24.47 20.12
CA GLN A 104 -1.70 24.17 18.95
C GLN A 104 -1.33 22.68 18.94
N ALA A 105 -1.31 22.08 17.75
CA ALA A 105 -0.99 20.67 17.58
C ALA A 105 -0.19 20.43 16.28
N THR A 106 0.57 19.34 16.26
CA THR A 106 1.23 18.82 15.08
C THR A 106 0.55 17.54 14.62
N TYR A 107 0.41 17.37 13.31
CA TYR A 107 -0.16 16.18 12.71
C TYR A 107 0.92 15.41 11.98
N THR A 108 1.04 14.12 12.27
CA THR A 108 1.87 13.20 11.50
C THR A 108 0.94 12.33 10.67
N VAL A 109 1.04 12.45 9.35
CA VAL A 109 0.13 11.80 8.39
C VAL A 109 0.92 10.85 7.50
N GLU A 110 0.49 9.60 7.46
CA GLU A 110 0.93 8.60 6.49
C GLU A 110 0.00 8.62 5.28
N VAL A 111 0.57 8.92 4.12
CA VAL A 111 -0.11 8.94 2.83
C VAL A 111 0.42 7.81 1.97
N THR A 112 -0.48 6.96 1.47
CA THR A 112 -0.16 5.93 0.47
C THR A 112 -0.56 6.39 -0.92
N PHE A 113 0.31 6.12 -1.88
CA PHE A 113 0.06 6.26 -3.30
C PHE A 113 -0.29 4.88 -3.87
N ARG A 114 -1.40 4.79 -4.60
CA ARG A 114 -1.93 3.54 -5.13
C ARG A 114 -2.32 3.68 -6.60
N ASP A 115 -2.28 2.58 -7.34
CA ASP A 115 -2.82 2.55 -8.71
C ASP A 115 -4.36 2.44 -8.71
N THR A 116 -4.95 2.39 -9.90
CA THR A 116 -6.41 2.24 -10.08
C THR A 116 -6.96 0.89 -9.62
N SER A 117 -6.11 -0.15 -9.55
CA SER A 117 -6.46 -1.49 -9.08
C SER A 117 -6.35 -1.61 -7.55
N GLY A 118 -5.85 -0.57 -6.88
CA GLY A 118 -5.66 -0.52 -5.43
C GLY A 118 -4.29 -1.01 -4.94
N ASN A 119 -3.38 -1.36 -5.86
CA ASN A 119 -2.04 -1.81 -5.49
C ASN A 119 -1.26 -0.64 -4.88
N LEU A 120 -0.51 -0.91 -3.80
CA LEU A 120 0.38 0.08 -3.21
C LEU A 120 1.56 0.34 -4.14
N LEU A 121 1.74 1.59 -4.51
CA LEU A 121 2.87 2.05 -5.32
C LEU A 121 3.98 2.64 -4.45
N ASP A 122 3.60 3.42 -3.44
CA ASP A 122 4.53 4.07 -2.52
C ASP A 122 3.82 4.52 -1.23
N ALA A 123 4.59 4.80 -0.18
CA ALA A 123 4.10 5.38 1.07
C ALA A 123 5.05 6.49 1.55
N ALA A 124 4.48 7.59 2.03
CA ALA A 124 5.23 8.72 2.55
C ALA A 124 4.58 9.25 3.83
N VAL A 125 5.40 9.74 4.75
CA VAL A 125 4.95 10.38 5.98
C VAL A 125 5.27 11.86 5.92
N VAL A 126 4.29 12.70 6.25
CA VAL A 126 4.46 14.15 6.30
C VAL A 126 3.99 14.69 7.66
N ASN A 127 4.64 15.76 8.11
CA ASN A 127 4.21 16.49 9.30
C ASN A 127 3.56 17.81 8.89
N VAL A 128 2.34 18.06 9.38
CA VAL A 128 1.70 19.37 9.36
C VAL A 128 1.94 19.98 10.75
N ALA A 129 2.97 20.82 10.85
CA ALA A 129 3.41 21.39 12.12
C ALA A 129 2.58 22.62 12.52
N ASP A 130 2.60 22.90 13.82
CA ASP A 130 2.19 24.20 14.39
C ASP A 130 0.77 24.66 14.04
N VAL A 131 -0.16 23.71 13.85
CA VAL A 131 -1.55 24.02 13.49
C VAL A 131 -2.25 24.67 14.67
N ALA A 132 -2.51 25.97 14.56
CA ALA A 132 -3.22 26.75 15.57
C ALA A 132 -4.60 26.15 15.89
N PRO A 133 -5.12 26.35 17.11
CA PRO A 133 -6.44 25.85 17.48
C PRO A 133 -7.53 26.43 16.58
N GLN A 134 -8.50 25.60 16.20
CA GLN A 134 -9.61 25.93 15.29
C GLN A 134 -9.16 26.42 13.92
N LYS A 135 -7.97 26.03 13.46
CA LYS A 135 -7.40 26.38 12.15
C LYS A 135 -6.96 25.14 11.39
N SER A 136 -6.72 25.33 10.10
CA SER A 136 -6.13 24.30 9.24
C SER A 136 -4.68 24.68 8.91
N GLY A 137 -3.84 23.66 8.80
CA GLY A 137 -2.48 23.76 8.28
C GLY A 137 -2.32 22.83 7.08
N GLU A 138 -1.31 23.11 6.26
CA GLU A 138 -1.04 22.37 5.04
C GLU A 138 0.41 21.89 5.00
N ALA A 139 0.61 20.71 4.40
CA ALA A 139 1.93 20.23 4.02
C ALA A 139 1.86 19.47 2.71
N THR A 140 2.87 19.61 1.87
CA THR A 140 2.96 18.85 0.62
C THR A 140 3.64 17.51 0.88
N VAL A 141 3.01 16.43 0.42
CA VAL A 141 3.62 15.10 0.38
C VAL A 141 3.95 14.73 -1.07
N ARG A 142 5.12 14.10 -1.25
CA ARG A 142 5.63 13.68 -2.55
C ARG A 142 6.07 12.22 -2.48
N SER A 143 5.87 11.48 -3.56
CA SER A 143 6.37 10.11 -3.68
C SER A 143 7.91 10.07 -3.65
N ASN A 144 8.45 9.06 -2.97
CA ASN A 144 9.88 8.76 -2.94
C ASN A 144 10.35 8.16 -4.27
N ARG A 145 9.44 7.45 -4.96
CA ARG A 145 9.73 6.74 -6.21
C ARG A 145 9.09 7.43 -7.40
N ASP A 146 9.60 7.12 -8.59
CA ASP A 146 8.93 7.48 -9.83
C ASP A 146 7.73 6.57 -10.08
N LEU A 147 6.55 7.19 -10.15
CA LEU A 147 5.27 6.56 -10.38
C LEU A 147 4.77 6.92 -11.77
N THR A 148 4.17 5.93 -12.44
CA THR A 148 3.62 6.09 -13.79
C THR A 148 2.17 5.65 -13.81
N GLY A 149 1.42 6.14 -14.79
CA GLY A 149 -0.02 5.89 -14.89
C GLY A 149 -0.84 6.72 -13.90
N THR A 150 -2.09 6.31 -13.69
CA THR A 150 -3.02 7.01 -12.80
C THR A 150 -2.75 6.64 -11.35
N VAL A 151 -2.37 7.62 -10.54
CA VAL A 151 -2.06 7.47 -9.12
C VAL A 151 -3.15 8.11 -8.27
N LYS A 152 -3.56 7.42 -7.21
CA LYS A 152 -4.46 7.93 -6.16
C LYS A 152 -3.71 8.02 -4.84
N ALA A 153 -3.98 9.05 -4.05
CA ALA A 153 -3.45 9.17 -2.69
C ALA A 153 -4.54 8.87 -1.66
N GLN A 154 -4.17 8.20 -0.56
CA GLN A 154 -5.06 7.90 0.56
C GLN A 154 -4.32 8.13 1.88
N VAL A 155 -5.04 8.63 2.88
CA VAL A 155 -4.53 8.66 4.25
C VAL A 155 -4.68 7.26 4.83
N GLU A 156 -3.59 6.58 5.13
CA GLU A 156 -3.66 5.32 5.89
C GLU A 156 -3.87 5.63 7.37
N ARG A 157 -3.02 6.51 7.91
CA ARG A 157 -2.99 6.86 9.33
C ARG A 157 -2.70 8.35 9.50
N ALA A 158 -3.29 8.95 10.54
CA ALA A 158 -2.96 10.30 10.97
C ALA A 158 -3.01 10.38 12.49
N LEU A 159 -1.99 10.99 13.10
CA LEU A 159 -1.93 11.22 14.54
C LEU A 159 -1.75 12.71 14.83
N ARG A 160 -2.54 13.22 15.77
CA ARG A 160 -2.39 14.56 16.36
C ARG A 160 -1.65 14.46 17.69
N HIS A 161 -0.64 15.30 17.90
CA HIS A 161 0.15 15.40 19.13
C HIS A 161 0.56 16.83 19.47
#